data_AF-A0A967EI83-F1
#
_entry.id   AF-A0A967EI83-F1
#
_cell.length_a   1.000
_cell.length_b   1.000
_cell.length_c   1.000
_cell.angle_alpha   90.00
_cell.angle_beta   90.00
_cell.angle_gamma   90.00
#
_symmetry.space_group_name_H-M   'P 1'
#
loop_
_entity.id
_entity.type
_entity.pdbx_description
1 polymer ?
#
loop_
_entity_poly.entity_id
_entity_poly.type
_entity_poly.pdbx_seq_one_letter_code
_entity_poly.pdbx_strand_id
1 'polypeptide(L)'
;MTEIDKPAGGVQGYFEAIEGLFIRLRGAPLLLSPTDWQVANEWFEAGIPLELVCHTLETVFARRSERGSRGRIQSLRYTSEAVWKAWNEVLELEAGGARKPAASMDVEARLE
;
A
#
# COMPACT_ATOMS: atom_id res chain seq x y z
N MET A 1 9.49 -12.61 -14.32
CA MET A 1 9.76 -11.91 -13.04
C MET A 1 10.12 -10.49 -13.42
N THR A 2 9.10 -9.63 -13.54
CA THR A 2 9.22 -8.29 -14.12
C THR A 2 9.81 -7.33 -13.09
N GLU A 3 10.96 -6.77 -13.43
CA GLU A 3 11.78 -5.80 -12.71
C GLU A 3 11.13 -4.40 -12.61
N ILE A 4 9.80 -4.31 -12.64
CA ILE A 4 9.09 -3.05 -12.95
C ILE A 4 8.67 -2.24 -11.71
N ASP A 5 8.61 -2.81 -10.50
CA ASP A 5 8.01 -2.09 -9.36
C ASP A 5 8.88 -2.06 -8.09
N LYS A 6 10.19 -1.90 -8.26
CA LYS A 6 11.04 -1.59 -7.09
C LYS A 6 10.98 -0.08 -6.85
N PRO A 7 10.62 0.40 -5.65
CA PRO A 7 10.47 1.83 -5.37
C PRO A 7 11.76 2.57 -5.74
N ALA A 8 11.62 3.70 -6.44
CA ALA A 8 12.72 4.43 -7.08
C ALA A 8 13.88 4.87 -6.16
N GLY A 9 13.72 4.77 -4.84
CA GLY A 9 14.75 5.07 -3.81
C GLY A 9 15.48 3.84 -3.26
N GLY A 10 15.27 2.65 -3.82
CA GLY A 10 15.80 1.39 -3.28
C GLY A 10 15.21 1.06 -1.90
N VAL A 11 15.84 0.10 -1.23
CA VAL A 11 15.38 -0.40 0.08
C VAL A 11 15.36 0.72 1.14
N GLN A 12 16.39 1.56 1.17
CA GLN A 12 16.51 2.63 2.15
C GLN A 12 15.42 3.70 2.00
N GLY A 13 15.18 4.19 0.78
CA GLY A 13 14.16 5.21 0.54
C GLY A 13 12.74 4.74 0.88
N TYR A 14 12.46 3.45 0.70
CA TYR A 14 11.19 2.84 1.10
C TYR A 14 10.97 2.93 2.61
N PHE A 15 11.98 2.54 3.40
CA PHE A 15 11.90 2.57 4.85
C PHE A 15 11.82 4.00 5.41
N GLU A 16 12.63 4.92 4.90
CA GLU A 16 12.63 6.32 5.33
C GLU A 16 11.27 6.99 5.08
N ALA A 17 10.64 6.70 3.93
CA ALA A 17 9.32 7.23 3.61
C ALA A 17 8.23 6.68 4.54
N ILE A 18 8.23 5.36 4.81
CA ILE A 18 7.27 4.74 5.74
C ILE A 18 7.47 5.28 7.16
N GLU A 19 8.72 5.38 7.63
CA GLU A 19 9.03 5.88 8.96
C GLU A 19 8.60 7.34 9.13
N GLY A 20 8.96 8.20 8.17
CA GLY A 20 8.58 9.61 8.18
C GLY A 20 7.06 9.81 8.19
N LEU A 21 6.33 9.03 7.37
CA LEU A 21 4.88 9.02 7.37
C LEU A 21 4.31 8.55 8.71
N PHE A 22 4.83 7.45 9.25
CA PHE A 22 4.33 6.86 10.49
C PHE A 22 4.53 7.78 11.69
N ILE A 23 5.68 8.46 11.78
CA ILE A 23 5.98 9.51 12.77
C ILE A 23 4.97 10.65 12.65
N ARG A 24 4.69 11.12 11.42
CA ARG A 24 3.72 12.18 11.15
C ARG A 24 2.32 11.80 11.61
N LEU A 25 1.84 10.60 11.24
CA LEU A 25 0.50 10.13 11.55
C LEU A 25 0.28 9.86 13.04
N ARG A 26 1.29 9.33 13.75
CA ARG A 26 1.19 9.06 15.19
C ARG A 26 1.41 10.30 16.07
N GLY A 27 2.01 11.37 15.51
CA GLY A 27 2.36 12.59 16.23
C GLY A 27 3.41 12.37 17.32
N ALA A 28 4.39 11.49 17.07
CA ALA A 28 5.48 11.20 18.01
C ALA A 28 6.75 10.81 17.26
N PRO A 29 7.92 11.38 17.61
CA PRO A 29 9.18 11.20 16.88
C PRO A 29 9.87 9.86 17.17
N LEU A 30 9.13 8.83 17.60
CA LEU A 30 9.72 7.54 17.87
C LEU A 30 9.90 6.77 16.55
N LEU A 31 11.14 6.38 16.29
CA LEU A 31 11.55 5.58 15.13
C LEU A 31 10.87 4.20 15.14
N LEU A 32 10.95 3.51 14.00
CA LEU A 32 10.50 2.13 13.87
C LEU A 32 11.28 1.22 14.83
N SER A 33 10.57 0.40 15.60
CA SER A 33 11.22 -0.66 16.38
C SER A 33 11.81 -1.73 15.44
N PRO A 34 12.74 -2.59 15.89
CA PRO A 34 13.23 -3.72 15.08
C PRO A 34 12.10 -4.58 14.51
N THR A 35 11.03 -4.74 15.27
CA THR A 35 9.83 -5.47 14.86
C THR A 35 9.04 -4.75 13.77
N ASP A 36 8.97 -3.41 13.80
CA ASP A 36 8.31 -2.63 12.76
C ASP A 36 9.13 -2.64 11.46
N TRP A 37 10.46 -2.65 11.59
CA TRP A 37 11.38 -2.86 10.48
C TRP A 37 11.13 -4.19 9.76
N GLN A 38 10.93 -5.29 10.51
CA GLN A 38 10.58 -6.58 9.92
C GLN A 38 9.29 -6.51 9.09
N VAL A 39 8.25 -5.85 9.61
CA VAL A 39 6.97 -5.68 8.91
C VAL A 39 7.16 -4.90 7.59
N ALA A 40 7.87 -3.77 7.64
CA ALA A 40 8.13 -3.00 6.42
C ALA A 40 9.05 -3.75 5.43
N ASN A 41 9.97 -4.59 5.92
CA ASN A 41 10.81 -5.43 5.08
C ASN A 41 10.00 -6.52 4.38
N GLU A 42 9.03 -7.13 5.05
CA GLU A 42 8.12 -8.12 4.44
C GLU A 42 7.34 -7.50 3.27
N TRP A 43 6.86 -6.25 3.40
CA TRP A 43 6.19 -5.54 2.31
C TRP A 43 7.14 -5.24 1.15
N PHE A 44 8.37 -4.81 1.45
CA PHE A 44 9.38 -4.55 0.44
C PHE A 44 9.78 -5.80 -0.34
N GLU A 45 10.05 -6.91 0.35
CA GLU A 45 10.41 -8.20 -0.27
C GLU A 45 9.26 -8.77 -1.12
N ALA A 46 8.01 -8.50 -0.72
CA ALA A 46 6.84 -8.86 -1.50
C ALA A 46 6.55 -7.94 -2.69
N GLY A 47 7.34 -6.87 -2.88
CA GLY A 47 7.19 -5.92 -3.97
C GLY A 47 5.97 -5.00 -3.82
N ILE A 48 5.52 -4.74 -2.58
CA ILE A 48 4.38 -3.85 -2.37
C ILE A 48 4.78 -2.40 -2.65
N PRO A 49 4.09 -1.69 -3.57
CA PRO A 49 4.43 -0.31 -3.93
C PRO A 49 4.36 0.63 -2.73
N LEU A 50 5.32 1.54 -2.61
CA LEU A 50 5.40 2.52 -1.51
C LEU A 50 4.10 3.34 -1.39
N GLU A 51 3.57 3.77 -2.52
CA GLU A 51 2.35 4.57 -2.60
C GLU A 51 1.14 3.85 -1.99
N LEU A 52 1.01 2.54 -2.25
CA LEU A 52 -0.05 1.71 -1.70
C LEU A 52 0.08 1.58 -0.18
N VAL A 53 1.30 1.38 0.33
CA VAL A 53 1.57 1.37 1.77
C VAL A 53 1.19 2.72 2.39
N CYS A 54 1.70 3.82 1.84
CA CYS A 54 1.43 5.16 2.36
C CYS A 54 -0.07 5.47 2.40
N HIS A 55 -0.78 5.23 1.30
CA HIS A 55 -2.23 5.44 1.23
C HIS A 55 -3.01 4.61 2.26
N THR A 56 -2.60 3.35 2.44
CA THR A 56 -3.25 2.45 3.40
C THR A 56 -3.03 2.92 4.84
N LEU A 57 -1.81 3.35 5.18
CA LEU A 57 -1.49 3.92 6.49
C LEU A 57 -2.38 5.14 6.78
N GLU A 58 -2.44 6.10 5.85
CA GLU A 58 -3.28 7.29 6.01
C GLU A 58 -4.76 6.93 6.22
N THR A 59 -5.28 5.97 5.44
CA THR A 59 -6.66 5.49 5.56
C THR A 59 -6.94 4.85 6.91
N VAL A 60 -6.04 4.00 7.42
CA VAL A 60 -6.21 3.34 8.73
C VAL A 60 -6.22 4.37 9.85
N PHE A 61 -5.32 5.34 9.83
CA PHE A 61 -5.26 6.40 10.85
C PHE A 61 -6.48 7.33 10.78
N ALA A 62 -6.92 7.71 9.58
CA ALA A 62 -8.12 8.52 9.38
C ALA A 62 -9.36 7.84 9.97
N ARG A 63 -9.63 6.58 9.56
CA ARG A 63 -10.76 5.79 10.07
C ARG A 63 -10.73 5.61 11.59
N ARG A 64 -9.54 5.44 12.16
CA ARG A 64 -9.38 5.35 13.62
C ARG A 64 -9.77 6.65 14.32
N SER A 65 -9.34 7.78 13.75
CA SER A 65 -9.63 9.13 14.26
C SER A 65 -11.13 9.43 14.19
N GLU A 66 -11.79 9.13 13.07
CA GLU A 66 -13.24 9.26 12.88
C GLU A 66 -14.05 8.46 13.91
N ARG A 67 -13.56 7.28 14.30
CA ARG A 67 -14.19 6.43 15.32
C ARG A 67 -13.98 6.94 16.76
N GLY A 68 -13.25 8.04 16.96
CA GLY A 68 -12.93 8.57 18.29
C GLY A 68 -12.12 7.58 19.15
N SER A 69 -11.35 6.70 18.51
CA SER A 69 -10.63 5.64 19.23
C SER A 69 -9.58 6.24 20.16
N ARG A 70 -9.64 5.89 21.45
CA ARG A 70 -8.67 6.38 22.44
C ARG A 70 -7.31 5.69 22.26
N GLY A 71 -6.23 6.44 22.50
CA GLY A 71 -4.86 5.93 22.46
C GLY A 71 -4.21 5.93 21.07
N ARG A 72 -2.88 6.05 21.08
CA ARG A 72 -2.03 6.16 19.89
C ARG A 72 -1.66 4.79 19.33
N ILE A 73 -1.61 4.65 17.99
CA ILE A 73 -1.00 3.49 17.34
C ILE A 73 0.51 3.55 17.53
N GLN A 74 1.11 2.50 18.09
CA GLN A 74 2.53 2.48 18.44
C GLN A 74 3.40 1.64 17.50
N SER A 75 2.81 0.80 16.64
CA SER A 75 3.52 -0.16 15.80
C SER A 75 2.84 -0.34 14.45
N LEU A 76 3.64 -0.56 13.40
CA LEU A 76 3.19 -0.91 12.04
C LEU A 76 2.45 -2.25 11.98
N ARG A 77 2.63 -3.13 12.98
CA ARG A 77 1.82 -4.35 13.09
C ARG A 77 0.33 -4.07 13.08
N TYR A 78 -0.10 -2.92 13.61
CA TYR A 78 -1.49 -2.49 13.58
C TYR A 78 -2.04 -2.28 12.17
N THR A 79 -1.19 -1.86 11.22
CA THR A 79 -1.59 -1.58 9.83
C THR A 79 -1.31 -2.75 8.88
N SER A 80 -0.58 -3.77 9.33
CA SER A 80 -0.09 -4.86 8.48
C SER A 80 -1.19 -5.59 7.74
N GLU A 81 -2.26 -6.00 8.43
CA GLU A 81 -3.38 -6.67 7.79
C GLU A 81 -4.05 -5.81 6.71
N ALA A 82 -4.18 -4.50 6.96
CA ALA A 82 -4.77 -3.58 6.00
C ALA A 82 -3.91 -3.41 4.74
N VAL A 83 -2.58 -3.34 4.91
CA VAL A 83 -1.63 -3.23 3.79
C VAL A 83 -1.67 -4.50 2.93
N TRP A 84 -1.62 -5.68 3.57
CA TRP A 84 -1.74 -6.95 2.85
C TRP A 84 -3.06 -7.10 2.12
N LYS A 85 -4.16 -6.68 2.73
CA LYS A 85 -5.47 -6.68 2.09
C LYS A 85 -5.48 -5.80 0.83
N ALA A 86 -5.04 -4.55 0.95
CA ALA A 86 -4.97 -3.64 -0.19
C ALA A 86 -4.06 -4.18 -1.31
N TRP A 87 -2.96 -4.83 -0.95
CA TRP A 87 -2.06 -5.45 -1.93
C TRP A 87 -2.71 -6.63 -2.66
N ASN A 88 -3.38 -7.53 -1.92
CA ASN A 88 -4.10 -8.65 -2.53
C ASN A 88 -5.22 -8.17 -3.46
N GLU A 89 -5.94 -7.11 -3.10
CA GLU A 89 -6.96 -6.50 -3.98
C GLU A 89 -6.36 -6.03 -5.32
N VAL A 90 -5.15 -5.45 -5.31
CA VAL A 90 -4.42 -5.09 -6.54
C VAL A 90 -4.07 -6.33 -7.36
N LEU A 91 -3.48 -7.36 -6.73
CA LEU A 91 -3.13 -8.60 -7.42
C LEU A 91 -4.33 -9.31 -8.04
N GLU A 92 -5.47 -9.31 -7.34
CA GLU A 92 -6.73 -9.87 -7.86
C GLU A 92 -7.25 -9.11 -9.08
N LEU A 93 -7.18 -7.78 -9.06
CA LEU A 93 -7.57 -6.94 -10.19
C LEU A 93 -6.66 -7.16 -11.41
N GLU A 94 -5.35 -7.32 -11.19
CA GLU A 94 -4.40 -7.65 -12.26
C GLU A 94 -4.62 -9.06 -12.83
N ALA A 95 -4.85 -10.05 -11.96
CA ALA A 95 -5.14 -11.42 -12.37
C ALA A 95 -6.47 -11.56 -13.14
N GLY A 96 -7.50 -10.81 -12.72
CA GLY A 96 -8.76 -10.69 -13.44
C GLY A 96 -8.68 -9.80 -14.69
N GLY A 97 -7.59 -9.04 -14.83
CA GLY A 97 -7.30 -8.07 -15.89
C GLY A 97 -6.72 -8.64 -17.18
N ALA A 98 -6.52 -9.96 -17.28
CA ALA A 98 -6.41 -10.65 -18.57
C ALA A 98 -7.76 -10.61 -19.31
N ARG A 99 -8.22 -9.41 -19.64
CA ARG A 99 -9.34 -9.15 -20.52
C ARG A 99 -8.99 -9.82 -21.84
N LYS A 100 -9.67 -10.93 -22.18
CA LYS A 100 -9.80 -11.35 -23.60
C LYS A 100 -10.09 -10.06 -24.37
N PRO A 101 -9.32 -9.72 -25.42
CA PRO A 101 -9.53 -8.46 -26.12
C PRO A 101 -11.01 -8.39 -26.44
N ALA A 102 -11.69 -7.40 -25.84
CA ALA A 102 -13.07 -7.14 -26.15
C ALA A 102 -13.07 -6.93 -27.67
N ALA A 103 -13.71 -7.84 -28.38
CA ALA A 103 -13.86 -7.75 -29.83
C ALA A 103 -14.21 -6.31 -30.13
N SER A 104 -13.39 -5.67 -30.96
CA SER A 104 -13.56 -4.30 -31.39
C SER A 104 -15.04 -4.10 -31.72
N MET A 105 -15.72 -3.29 -30.91
CA MET A 105 -17.04 -2.82 -31.32
C MET A 105 -16.77 -1.89 -32.49
N ASP A 106 -16.96 -2.40 -33.70
CA ASP A 106 -17.06 -1.59 -34.90
C ASP A 106 -18.26 -0.66 -34.73
N VAL A 107 -17.98 0.56 -34.28
CA VAL A 107 -18.97 1.64 -34.06
C VAL A 107 -19.63 2.06 -35.38
N GLU A 108 -18.97 1.80 -36.52
CA GLU A 108 -19.41 2.19 -37.86
C GLU A 108 -20.69 1.48 -38.32
N ALA A 109 -21.00 0.29 -37.80
CA ALA A 109 -22.15 -0.50 -38.27
C ALA A 109 -23.52 -0.08 -37.67
N ARG A 110 -23.57 0.97 -36.84
CA ARG A 110 -24.80 1.38 -36.12
C ARG A 110 -25.43 2.67 -36.62
N LEU A 111 -24.88 3.28 -37.69
CA LEU A 111 -25.38 4.54 -38.25
C LEU A 111 -26.05 4.41 -39.63
N GLU A 112 -26.41 3.21 -40.07
CA GLU A 112 -27.25 2.98 -41.27
C GLU A 112 -28.70 2.63 -40.90
#